data_AF-A0A431V1G3-F1
#
_entry.id   AF-A0A431V1G3-F1
#
_cell.length_a   1.000
_cell.length_b   1.000
_cell.length_c   1.000
_cell.angle_alpha   90.00
_cell.angle_beta   90.00
_cell.angle_gamma   90.00
#
_symmetry.space_group_name_H-M   'P 1'
#
loop_
_entity.id
_entity.type
_entity.pdbx_description
1 polymer ?
#
loop_
_entity_poly.entity_id
_entity_poly.type
_entity_poly.pdbx_seq_one_letter_code
_entity_poly.pdbx_strand_id
1 'polypeptide(L)'
;MNQHQDATQFPYHVHDIAVAWREHAQRHGITDPETQLLAQEAVQGSPRAGYRPAFFVPSTGELVTIVAQEPHRYEQEAIDWLRWMLEQLHHNGNITLYRREDAACA
;
A
#
# COMPACT_ATOMS: atom_id res chain seq x y z
N MET A 1 -8.73 7.15 15.64
CA MET A 1 -9.00 8.31 14.78
C MET A 1 -8.23 8.10 13.49
N ASN A 2 -8.92 7.71 12.42
CA ASN A 2 -8.33 7.32 11.15
C ASN A 2 -7.81 8.57 10.44
N GLN A 3 -6.52 8.88 10.61
CA GLN A 3 -5.85 10.09 10.08
C GLN A 3 -5.82 10.17 8.54
N HIS A 4 -6.44 9.23 7.83
CA HIS A 4 -6.46 9.11 6.37
C HIS A 4 -7.87 9.11 5.79
N GLN A 5 -8.90 9.49 6.56
CA GLN A 5 -10.29 9.54 6.08
C GLN A 5 -10.53 10.59 4.99
N ASP A 6 -9.75 11.68 4.99
CA ASP A 6 -9.79 12.73 3.96
C ASP A 6 -8.87 12.44 2.76
N ALA A 7 -8.17 11.29 2.74
CA ALA A 7 -7.33 10.91 1.61
C ALA A 7 -8.17 10.52 0.38
N THR A 8 -7.66 10.83 -0.82
CA THR A 8 -8.32 10.39 -2.05
C THR A 8 -8.13 8.88 -2.20
N GLN A 9 -9.22 8.13 -2.24
CA GLN A 9 -9.18 6.66 -2.20
C GLN A 9 -9.16 6.06 -3.61
N PHE A 10 -8.23 5.12 -3.82
CA PHE A 10 -8.09 4.38 -5.08
C PHE A 10 -8.14 2.87 -4.81
N PRO A 11 -9.24 2.18 -5.18
CA PRO A 11 -9.33 0.74 -5.07
C PRO A 11 -8.68 0.04 -6.28
N TYR A 12 -7.78 -0.91 -6.03
CA TYR A 12 -7.20 -1.78 -7.05
C TYR A 12 -7.42 -3.24 -6.72
N HIS A 13 -7.60 -4.09 -7.74
CA HIS A 13 -7.64 -5.53 -7.52
C HIS A 13 -6.25 -6.08 -7.18
N VAL A 14 -6.23 -7.23 -6.50
CA VAL A 14 -4.99 -7.94 -6.11
C VAL A 14 -4.05 -8.20 -7.29
N HIS A 15 -4.58 -8.42 -8.50
CA HIS A 15 -3.78 -8.65 -9.70
C HIS A 15 -3.11 -7.38 -10.25
N ASP A 16 -3.57 -6.21 -9.83
CA ASP A 16 -3.14 -4.91 -10.34
C ASP A 16 -2.19 -4.19 -9.37
N ILE A 17 -1.71 -4.84 -8.31
CA ILE A 17 -0.84 -4.20 -7.30
C ILE A 17 0.39 -3.55 -7.93
N ALA A 18 1.03 -4.22 -8.91
CA ALA A 18 2.18 -3.66 -9.60
C ALA A 18 1.82 -2.41 -10.43
N VAL A 19 0.60 -2.36 -10.97
CA VAL A 19 0.10 -1.16 -11.67
C VAL A 19 -0.15 -0.06 -10.67
N ALA A 20 -0.90 -0.35 -9.60
CA ALA A 20 -1.22 0.59 -8.54
C ALA A 20 0.04 1.23 -7.93
N TRP A 21 1.05 0.42 -7.65
CA TRP A 21 2.32 0.90 -7.11
C TRP A 21 3.05 1.82 -8.10
N ARG A 22 3.15 1.44 -9.38
CA ARG A 22 3.79 2.30 -10.40
C ARG A 22 3.02 3.61 -10.60
N GLU A 23 1.69 3.55 -10.57
CA GLU A 23 0.82 4.70 -10.80
C GLU A 23 0.76 5.67 -9.62
N HIS A 24 0.94 5.22 -8.38
CA HIS A 24 0.78 6.08 -7.20
C HIS A 24 2.07 6.30 -6.43
N ALA A 25 2.90 5.26 -6.32
CA ALA A 25 4.19 5.32 -5.62
C ALA A 25 5.39 5.59 -6.54
N GLN A 26 5.24 5.62 -7.87
CA GLN A 26 6.35 5.98 -8.78
C GLN A 26 6.04 7.12 -9.76
N ARG A 27 4.76 7.46 -9.97
CA ARG A 27 4.30 8.34 -11.05
C ARG A 27 4.75 9.81 -10.96
N HIS A 28 5.32 10.24 -9.84
CA HIS A 28 5.57 11.67 -9.61
C HIS A 28 6.98 12.17 -9.94
N GLY A 29 7.86 11.35 -10.52
CA GLY A 29 9.27 11.76 -10.72
C GLY A 29 10.01 12.02 -9.39
N ILE A 30 9.36 11.69 -8.28
CA ILE A 30 9.92 11.65 -6.93
C ILE A 30 10.62 10.31 -6.84
N THR A 31 11.93 10.34 -6.63
CA THR A 31 12.77 9.15 -6.64
C THR A 31 12.48 8.20 -5.47
N ASP A 32 11.72 8.64 -4.46
CA ASP A 32 11.31 7.82 -3.31
C ASP A 32 10.16 8.52 -2.53
N PRO A 33 8.89 8.42 -2.95
CA PRO A 33 7.83 8.97 -2.13
C PRO A 33 7.72 8.12 -0.87
N GLU A 34 7.79 8.76 0.30
CA GLU A 34 7.53 8.06 1.57
C GLU A 34 6.18 7.35 1.45
N THR A 35 6.16 6.01 1.48
CA THR A 35 4.92 5.25 1.43
C THR A 35 4.66 4.64 2.79
N GLN A 36 3.43 4.77 3.27
CA GLN A 36 3.02 4.19 4.55
C GLN A 36 2.14 2.98 4.25
N LEU A 37 2.61 1.79 4.62
CA LEU A 37 1.79 0.58 4.55
C LEU A 37 0.80 0.59 5.73
N LEU A 38 -0.47 0.39 5.41
CA LEU A 38 -1.59 0.49 6.34
C LEU A 38 -2.55 -0.69 6.11
N ALA A 39 -3.51 -0.87 7.01
CA ALA A 39 -4.69 -1.66 6.73
C ALA A 39 -5.95 -0.81 6.86
N GLN A 40 -6.89 -1.03 5.94
CA GLN A 40 -8.22 -0.42 5.97
C GLN A 40 -9.23 -1.43 6.45
N GLU A 41 -10.16 -1.04 7.32
CA GLU A 41 -11.27 -1.92 7.69
C GLU A 41 -12.06 -2.28 6.43
N ALA A 42 -12.35 -3.56 6.23
CA ALA A 42 -13.10 -4.03 5.06
C ALA A 42 -14.53 -3.47 5.03
N VAL A 43 -15.08 -3.18 6.21
CA VAL A 43 -16.32 -2.43 6.43
C VAL A 43 -16.04 -1.39 7.50
N GLN A 44 -16.21 -0.11 7.17
CA GLN A 44 -15.96 1.00 8.07
C GLN A 44 -16.75 0.86 9.38
N GLY A 45 -16.05 0.96 10.51
CA GLY A 45 -16.62 0.81 11.84
C GLY A 45 -16.84 -0.64 12.27
N SER A 46 -16.39 -1.63 11.48
CA SER A 46 -16.54 -3.05 11.79
C SER A 46 -15.23 -3.82 11.62
N PRO A 47 -14.35 -3.79 12.64
CA PRO A 47 -13.12 -4.60 12.69
C PRO A 47 -13.38 -6.10 12.50
N ARG A 48 -14.57 -6.58 12.86
CA ARG A 48 -14.97 -8.00 12.70
C ARG A 48 -15.12 -8.42 11.24
N ALA A 49 -15.31 -7.46 10.34
CA ALA A 49 -15.34 -7.72 8.90
C ALA A 49 -13.94 -7.91 8.30
N GLY A 50 -12.88 -7.70 9.09
CA GLY A 50 -11.49 -7.87 8.66
C GLY A 50 -10.89 -6.58 8.07
N TYR A 51 -9.68 -6.73 7.54
CA TYR A 51 -8.82 -5.65 7.07
C TYR A 51 -8.34 -5.90 5.64
N ARG A 52 -8.31 -4.85 4.84
CA ARG A 52 -7.76 -4.82 3.48
C ARG A 52 -6.38 -4.17 3.51
N PRO A 53 -5.39 -4.73 2.79
CA PRO A 53 -4.09 -4.09 2.66
C PRO A 53 -4.23 -2.76 1.92
N ALA A 54 -3.52 -1.75 2.40
CA ALA A 54 -3.53 -0.43 1.77
C ALA A 54 -2.15 0.23 1.89
N PHE A 55 -1.86 1.19 1.03
CA PHE A 55 -0.73 2.08 1.20
C PHE A 55 -1.14 3.53 0.97
N PHE A 56 -0.57 4.42 1.77
CA PHE A 56 -0.78 5.85 1.67
C PHE A 56 0.48 6.54 1.14
N VAL A 57 0.27 7.48 0.22
CA VAL A 57 1.31 8.30 -0.39
C VAL A 57 1.12 9.75 0.10
N PRO A 58 1.82 10.20 1.16
CA PRO A 58 1.62 11.51 1.78
C PRO A 58 1.89 12.68 0.84
N SER A 59 2.82 12.53 -0.12
CA SER A 59 3.14 13.59 -1.09
C SER A 59 1.96 13.93 -2.00
N THR A 60 1.05 12.98 -2.23
CA THR A 60 -0.12 13.14 -3.11
C THR A 60 -1.44 13.13 -2.34
N GLY A 61 -1.43 12.68 -1.07
CA GLY A 61 -2.64 12.49 -0.28
C GLY A 61 -3.49 11.32 -0.78
N GLU A 62 -2.89 10.37 -1.50
CA GLU A 62 -3.59 9.24 -2.11
C GLU A 62 -3.51 8.01 -1.20
N LEU A 63 -4.66 7.38 -0.96
CA LEU A 63 -4.77 6.12 -0.24
C LEU A 63 -5.19 5.03 -1.22
N VAL A 64 -4.27 4.12 -1.50
CA VAL A 64 -4.50 2.99 -2.38
C VAL A 64 -4.90 1.78 -1.56
N THR A 65 -6.07 1.19 -1.85
CA THR A 65 -6.58 0.00 -1.15
C THR A 65 -6.60 -1.19 -2.08
N ILE A 66 -6.06 -2.31 -1.64
CA ILE A 66 -6.01 -3.56 -2.41
C ILE A 66 -7.23 -4.42 -2.07
N VAL A 67 -8.06 -4.64 -3.08
CA VAL A 67 -9.29 -5.41 -3.01
C VAL A 67 -8.99 -6.87 -3.39
N ALA A 68 -8.75 -7.68 -2.36
CA ALA A 68 -8.77 -9.14 -2.45
C ALA A 68 -10.20 -9.70 -2.22
N GLN A 69 -10.41 -10.98 -2.58
CA GLN A 69 -11.68 -11.69 -2.35
C GLN A 69 -12.03 -11.77 -0.87
N GLU A 70 -11.05 -12.08 -0.03
CA GLU A 70 -11.21 -12.18 1.42
C GLU A 70 -10.36 -11.12 2.12
N PRO A 71 -10.93 -10.40 3.11
CA PRO A 71 -10.16 -9.52 3.98
C PRO A 71 -9.36 -10.32 5.01
N HIS A 72 -8.21 -9.79 5.42
CA HIS A 72 -7.39 -10.37 6.48
C HIS A 72 -8.07 -10.23 7.84
N ARG A 73 -7.80 -11.16 8.74
CA ARG A 73 -8.43 -11.16 10.06
C ARG A 73 -7.87 -10.05 10.96
N TYR A 74 -6.59 -9.72 10.79
CA TYR A 74 -5.88 -8.75 11.62
C TYR A 74 -5.23 -7.65 10.78
N GLU A 75 -5.14 -6.44 11.37
CA GLU A 75 -4.53 -5.28 10.72
C GLU A 75 -3.07 -5.56 10.31
N GLN A 76 -2.27 -6.09 11.25
CA GLN A 76 -0.87 -6.41 11.01
C GLN A 76 -0.68 -7.45 9.90
N GLU A 77 -1.59 -8.42 9.81
CA GLU A 77 -1.55 -9.48 8.79
C GLU A 77 -1.73 -8.89 7.38
N ALA A 78 -2.64 -7.93 7.21
CA ALA A 78 -2.81 -7.23 5.94
C ALA A 78 -1.55 -6.42 5.56
N ILE A 79 -0.94 -5.74 6.54
CA ILE A 79 0.28 -4.95 6.32
C ILE A 79 1.45 -5.86 5.94
N ASP A 80 1.66 -6.95 6.67
CA ASP A 80 2.75 -7.90 6.43
C ASP A 80 2.57 -8.61 5.08
N TRP A 81 1.34 -8.96 4.73
CA TRP A 81 1.01 -9.53 3.43
C TRP A 81 1.34 -8.55 2.29
N LEU A 82 0.98 -7.27 2.44
CA LEU A 82 1.27 -6.26 1.43
C LEU A 82 2.77 -6.03 1.29
N ARG A 83 3.50 -5.96 2.40
CA ARG A 83 4.97 -5.85 2.39
C ARG A 83 5.58 -7.01 1.63
N TRP A 84 5.22 -8.25 1.99
CA TRP A 84 5.72 -9.44 1.32
C TRP A 84 5.42 -9.42 -0.19
N MET A 85 4.20 -9.05 -0.59
CA MET A 85 3.81 -8.98 -2.00
C MET A 85 4.64 -7.95 -2.77
N LEU A 86 4.84 -6.76 -2.19
CA LEU A 86 5.67 -5.72 -2.79
C LEU A 86 7.12 -6.20 -2.94
N GLU A 87 7.68 -6.89 -1.95
CA GLU A 87 9.01 -7.49 -2.04
C GLU A 87 9.08 -8.53 -3.16
N GLN A 88 8.07 -9.38 -3.32
CA GLN A 88 8.01 -10.34 -4.44
C GLN A 88 7.95 -9.62 -5.79
N LEU A 89 7.13 -8.59 -5.92
CA LEU A 89 7.03 -7.79 -7.15
C LEU A 89 8.35 -7.09 -7.47
N HIS A 90 9.06 -6.62 -6.45
CA HIS A 90 10.38 -6.02 -6.61
C HIS A 90 11.44 -7.02 -7.06
N HIS A 91 11.51 -8.19 -6.41
CA HIS A 91 12.43 -9.26 -6.78
C HIS A 91 12.18 -9.78 -8.20
N ASN A 92 10.92 -9.74 -8.66
CA ASN A 92 10.55 -10.09 -10.03
C ASN A 92 10.79 -8.96 -11.06
N GLY A 93 11.25 -7.78 -10.62
CA GLY A 93 11.51 -6.63 -11.49
C GLY A 93 10.25 -5.90 -11.97
N ASN A 94 9.08 -6.16 -11.38
CA ASN A 94 7.82 -5.51 -11.76
C ASN A 94 7.69 -4.09 -11.18
N ILE A 95 8.31 -3.86 -10.02
CA ILE A 95 8.33 -2.57 -9.32
C ILE A 95 9.72 -2.31 -8.74
N THR A 96 9.95 -1.06 -8.36
CA THR A 96 11.11 -0.65 -7.58
C THR A 96 10.64 -0.31 -6.17
N LEU A 97 11.27 -0.94 -5.18
CA LEU A 97 11.18 -0.53 -3.78
C LEU A 97 12.50 0.13 -3.43
N TYR A 98 12.45 1.38 -2.98
CA TYR A 98 13.63 2.04 -2.44
C TYR A 98 13.71 1.70 -0.96
N ARG A 99 14.76 0.98 -0.55
CA ARG A 99 15.07 0.84 0.87
C ARG A 99 15.82 2.10 1.28
N ARG A 100 15.29 2.80 2.28
CA ARG A 100 15.91 4.00 2.87
C ARG A 100 17.37 3.77 3.30
N GLU A 101 17.76 2.52 3.53
CA GLU A 101 19.12 2.09 3.88
C GLU A 101 20.14 2.30 2.74
N ASP A 102 19.72 2.26 1.47
CA ASP A 102 20.60 2.51 0.32
C ASP A 102 20.86 4.01 0.07
N ALA A 103 20.03 4.91 0.64
CA ALA A 103 20.20 6.35 0.50
C ALA A 103 21.22 6.96 1.48
N ALA A 104 21.69 6.20 2.47
CA ALA A 104 22.66 6.67 3.47
C ALA A 104 24.13 6.53 3.04
N CYS A 105 24.39 5.98 1.84
CA CYS A 105 25.72 5.90 1.24
C CYS A 105 25.72 6.54 -0.15
N ALA A 106 25.57 7.86 -0.21
CA ALA A 106 25.92 8.68 -1.37
C ALA A 106 26.68 9.93 -0.92
#